data_AF-A0AAD5SC22-F1
#
_entry.id   AF-A0AAD5SC22-F1
#
_cell.length_a   1.000
_cell.length_b   1.000
_cell.length_c   1.000
_cell.angle_alpha   90.00
_cell.angle_beta   90.00
_cell.angle_gamma   90.00
#
_symmetry.space_group_name_H-M   'P 1'
#
loop_
_entity.id
_entity.type
_entity.pdbx_description
1 polymer ?
#
loop_
_entity_poly.entity_id
_entity_poly.type
_entity_poly.pdbx_seq_one_letter_code
_entity_poly.pdbx_strand_id
1 'polypeptide(L)'
;MFALVYANREGADIRVQIGLLSLMCTWLYESPDAVKEFLTEGSNVQFLVEQINQSSGVDPLVQGLAAYLLGLVYEWNDDSEATFTKTSLQSLILSRVGADVFISRIERLRESKEFNSATAQIVKKDTGVDGEGNPEVYFDYTFVELLKSSHDRIARSITTTRKSNTPKKAAAISEAIPNTAVQPLKDTISSQEKEIESLKQKLEVMEARSVQEAAEFNQKIGALNQTIEDLKNTISKQAEQYDTLQRDQEDLLVLLSDLDNKKISMRARLRELGDEIPSSDDDDSDDED
;
A
#
# COMPACT_ATOMS: atom_id res chain seq x y z
N MET A 1 5.20 1.15 -18.47
CA MET A 1 5.98 2.30 -18.98
C MET A 1 5.25 3.16 -20.01
N PHE A 2 4.62 2.60 -21.05
CA PHE A 2 3.88 3.37 -22.06
C PHE A 2 2.91 4.41 -21.48
N ALA A 3 2.08 4.03 -20.50
CA ALA A 3 1.14 4.94 -19.85
C ALA A 3 1.83 6.12 -19.13
N LEU A 4 3.01 5.90 -18.53
CA LEU A 4 3.77 6.95 -17.86
C LEU A 4 4.35 7.94 -18.87
N VAL A 5 4.93 7.44 -19.95
CA VAL A 5 5.47 8.28 -21.04
C VAL A 5 4.37 9.10 -21.68
N TYR A 6 3.20 8.51 -21.89
CA TYR A 6 2.03 9.19 -22.42
C TYR A 6 1.51 10.28 -21.46
N ALA A 7 1.33 9.95 -20.18
CA ALA A 7 0.91 10.90 -19.16
C ALA A 7 1.86 12.11 -19.05
N ASN A 8 3.17 11.87 -19.16
CA ASN A 8 4.16 12.95 -19.17
C ASN A 8 4.06 13.83 -20.43
N ARG A 9 3.86 13.23 -21.61
CA ARG A 9 3.75 13.97 -22.89
C ARG A 9 2.50 14.84 -22.97
N GLU A 10 1.38 14.34 -22.48
CA GLU A 10 0.09 15.05 -22.51
C GLU A 10 -0.06 16.06 -21.36
N GLY A 11 0.96 16.20 -20.50
CA GLY A 11 0.88 17.11 -19.35
C GLY A 11 -0.23 16.72 -18.37
N ALA A 12 -0.46 15.41 -18.19
CA ALA A 12 -1.43 14.91 -17.24
C ALA A 12 -1.08 15.36 -15.82
N ASP A 13 -2.11 15.46 -14.97
CA ASP A 13 -1.97 15.77 -13.55
C ASP A 13 -0.86 14.92 -12.93
N ILE A 14 0.00 15.58 -12.16
CA ILE A 14 1.15 14.97 -11.47
C ILE A 14 0.77 13.71 -10.68
N ARG A 15 -0.44 13.66 -10.09
CA ARG A 15 -0.94 12.53 -9.31
C ARG A 15 -1.02 11.26 -10.15
N VAL A 16 -1.33 11.39 -11.45
CA VAL A 16 -1.32 10.26 -12.38
C VAL A 16 0.10 9.75 -12.56
N GLN A 17 1.07 10.65 -12.75
CA GLN A 17 2.47 10.28 -12.92
C GLN A 17 3.04 9.64 -11.64
N ILE A 18 2.74 10.21 -10.48
CA ILE A 18 3.12 9.68 -9.17
C ILE A 18 2.51 8.28 -8.96
N GLY A 19 1.22 8.11 -9.23
CA GLY A 19 0.55 6.82 -9.10
C GLY A 19 1.17 5.74 -9.98
N LEU A 20 1.45 6.07 -11.25
CA LEU A 20 2.10 5.15 -12.19
C LEU A 20 3.54 4.80 -11.77
N LEU A 21 4.32 5.79 -11.33
CA LEU A 21 5.69 5.56 -10.85
C LEU A 21 5.70 4.74 -9.56
N SER A 22 4.80 5.02 -8.63
CA SER A 22 4.68 4.27 -7.36
C SER A 22 4.30 2.81 -7.61
N LEU A 23 3.38 2.58 -8.55
CA LEU A 23 3.02 1.22 -8.99
C LEU A 23 4.22 0.50 -9.61
N MET A 24 4.95 1.15 -10.51
CA MET A 24 6.16 0.57 -11.12
C MET A 24 7.22 0.24 -10.07
N CYS A 25 7.47 1.14 -9.11
CA CYS A 25 8.40 0.89 -8.02
C CYS A 25 7.99 -0.33 -7.19
N THR A 26 6.70 -0.43 -6.86
CA THR A 26 6.15 -1.57 -6.11
C THR A 26 6.27 -2.86 -6.90
N TRP A 27 6.02 -2.83 -8.21
CA TRP A 27 6.08 -4.01 -9.07
C TRP A 27 7.52 -4.52 -9.28
N LEU A 28 8.51 -3.63 -9.39
CA LEU A 28 9.90 -4.00 -9.58
C LEU A 28 10.64 -4.36 -8.27
N TYR A 29 10.04 -4.07 -7.12
CA TYR A 29 10.64 -4.38 -5.83
C TYR A 29 10.75 -5.90 -5.64
N GLU A 30 11.96 -6.39 -5.33
CA GLU A 30 12.23 -7.82 -5.08
C GLU A 30 11.83 -8.76 -6.24
N SER A 31 11.68 -8.23 -7.45
CA SER A 31 11.25 -9.01 -8.62
C SER A 31 12.21 -8.86 -9.81
N PRO A 32 13.25 -9.72 -9.89
CA PRO A 32 14.20 -9.71 -11.01
C PRO A 32 13.53 -9.93 -12.37
N ASP A 33 12.48 -10.74 -12.43
CA ASP A 33 11.73 -11.00 -13.66
C ASP A 33 11.04 -9.72 -14.18
N ALA A 34 10.41 -8.95 -13.28
CA ALA A 34 9.80 -7.67 -13.65
C ALA A 34 10.85 -6.63 -14.06
N VAL A 35 12.02 -6.64 -13.40
CA VAL A 35 13.16 -5.78 -13.77
C VAL A 35 13.67 -6.14 -15.17
N LYS A 36 13.80 -7.42 -15.49
CA LYS A 36 14.19 -7.89 -16.82
C LYS A 36 13.19 -7.46 -17.90
N GLU A 37 11.90 -7.63 -17.66
CA GLU A 37 10.85 -7.18 -18.59
C GLU A 37 10.94 -5.65 -18.80
N PHE A 38 11.12 -4.88 -17.73
CA PHE A 38 11.32 -3.44 -17.80
C PHE A 38 12.55 -3.04 -18.64
N LEU A 39 13.66 -3.78 -18.48
CA LEU A 39 14.94 -3.53 -19.17
C LEU A 39 14.95 -3.97 -20.64
N THR A 40 13.98 -4.78 -21.07
CA THR A 40 13.86 -5.23 -22.47
C THR A 40 13.68 -4.04 -23.42
N GLU A 41 13.03 -2.97 -22.96
CA GLU A 41 12.89 -1.72 -23.71
C GLU A 41 13.84 -0.63 -23.17
N GLY A 42 14.98 -0.42 -23.84
CA GLY A 42 15.99 0.55 -23.41
C GLY A 42 15.52 2.02 -23.36
N SER A 43 14.43 2.36 -24.05
CA SER A 43 13.77 3.67 -23.93
C SER A 43 13.29 3.97 -22.51
N ASN A 44 12.98 2.94 -21.72
CA ASN A 44 12.52 3.10 -20.34
C ASN A 44 13.62 3.70 -19.46
N VAL A 45 14.85 3.18 -19.58
CA VAL A 45 16.00 3.69 -18.85
C VAL A 45 16.35 5.12 -19.30
N GLN A 46 16.30 5.38 -20.61
CA GLN A 46 16.55 6.72 -21.16
C GLN A 46 15.55 7.74 -20.63
N PHE A 47 14.26 7.39 -20.62
CA PHE A 47 13.21 8.24 -20.06
C PHE A 47 13.47 8.57 -18.58
N LEU A 48 13.80 7.58 -17.74
CA LEU A 48 14.10 7.84 -16.33
C LEU A 48 15.32 8.76 -16.14
N VAL A 49 16.40 8.52 -16.87
CA VAL A 49 17.60 9.37 -16.82
C VAL A 49 17.28 10.81 -17.23
N GLU A 50 16.43 10.99 -18.25
CA GLU A 50 15.99 12.31 -18.69
C GLU A 50 15.17 13.02 -17.61
N GLN A 51 14.17 12.34 -17.03
CA GLN A 51 13.33 12.89 -15.97
C GLN A 51 14.14 13.37 -14.75
N ILE A 52 15.16 12.60 -14.35
CA ILE A 52 16.03 12.93 -13.21
C ILE A 52 16.86 14.20 -13.47
N ASN A 53 17.35 14.35 -14.70
CA ASN A 53 18.29 15.40 -15.09
C ASN A 53 17.65 16.71 -15.53
N GLN A 54 16.37 16.71 -15.89
CA GLN A 54 15.68 17.94 -16.29
C GLN A 54 15.72 18.98 -15.14
N SER A 55 16.22 20.18 -15.43
CA SER A 55 16.38 21.24 -14.42
C SER A 55 15.11 22.05 -14.18
N SER A 56 14.16 22.01 -15.11
CA SER A 56 12.85 22.66 -15.05
C SER A 56 11.81 21.84 -15.81
N GLY A 57 10.53 22.01 -15.48
CA GLY A 57 9.41 21.37 -16.17
C GLY A 57 9.00 20.00 -15.63
N VAL A 58 9.81 19.37 -14.77
CA VAL A 58 9.44 18.14 -14.05
C VAL A 58 9.24 18.46 -12.59
N ASP A 59 8.15 17.93 -12.03
CA ASP A 59 7.89 18.08 -10.61
C ASP A 59 8.94 17.32 -9.76
N PRO A 60 9.46 17.92 -8.67
CA PRO A 60 10.44 17.28 -7.80
C PRO A 60 10.06 15.88 -7.29
N LEU A 61 8.77 15.62 -7.05
CA LEU A 61 8.26 14.32 -6.62
C LEU A 61 8.47 13.27 -7.71
N VAL A 62 8.12 13.61 -8.96
CA VAL A 62 8.30 12.74 -10.13
C VAL A 62 9.79 12.46 -10.35
N GLN A 63 10.65 13.47 -10.19
CA GLN A 63 12.10 13.28 -10.31
C GLN A 63 12.67 12.34 -9.25
N GLY A 64 12.25 12.50 -8.00
CA GLY A 64 12.68 11.62 -6.91
C GLY A 64 12.20 10.18 -7.09
N LEU A 65 10.97 10.00 -7.58
CA LEU A 65 10.43 8.68 -7.91
C LEU A 65 11.14 8.03 -9.09
N ALA A 66 11.48 8.80 -10.13
CA ALA A 66 12.26 8.31 -11.26
C ALA A 66 13.67 7.86 -10.83
N ALA A 67 14.32 8.61 -9.94
CA ALA A 67 15.59 8.23 -9.35
C ALA A 67 15.46 6.94 -8.51
N TYR A 68 14.46 6.88 -7.64
CA TYR A 68 14.21 5.70 -6.82
C TYR A 68 13.91 4.45 -7.65
N LEU A 69 13.07 4.56 -8.69
CA LEU A 69 12.78 3.48 -9.63
C LEU A 69 14.03 3.00 -10.35
N LEU A 70 14.87 3.91 -10.84
CA LEU A 70 16.14 3.56 -11.49
C LEU A 70 17.09 2.85 -10.50
N GLY A 71 17.02 3.21 -9.22
CA GLY A 71 17.71 2.52 -8.14
C GLY A 71 17.23 1.09 -7.90
N LEU A 72 15.91 0.87 -7.91
CA LEU A 72 15.32 -0.47 -7.82
C LEU A 72 15.71 -1.35 -9.01
N VAL A 73 15.65 -0.79 -10.22
CA VAL A 73 16.09 -1.46 -11.45
C VAL A 73 17.53 -1.91 -11.32
N TYR A 74 18.41 -1.12 -10.72
CA TYR A 74 19.80 -1.52 -10.49
C TYR A 74 19.94 -2.59 -9.37
N GLU A 75 19.30 -2.39 -8.22
CA GLU A 75 19.46 -3.27 -7.04
C GLU A 75 18.99 -4.70 -7.34
N TRP A 76 17.82 -4.83 -7.96
CA TRP A 76 17.16 -6.11 -8.24
C TRP A 76 17.43 -6.68 -9.63
N ASN A 77 18.33 -6.06 -10.40
CA ASN A 77 18.83 -6.68 -11.63
C ASN A 77 19.57 -7.98 -11.30
N ASP A 78 19.41 -9.00 -12.13
CA ASP A 78 20.12 -10.28 -12.04
C ASP A 78 21.10 -10.48 -13.22
N ASP A 79 21.29 -9.44 -14.04
CA ASP A 79 22.07 -9.43 -15.28
C ASP A 79 21.51 -10.38 -16.37
N SER A 80 20.24 -10.77 -16.28
CA SER A 80 19.57 -11.58 -17.32
C SER A 80 19.37 -10.83 -18.64
N GLU A 81 19.36 -9.49 -18.63
CA GLU A 81 19.29 -8.65 -19.83
C GLU A 81 20.68 -8.11 -20.19
N ALA A 82 21.28 -8.64 -21.26
CA ALA A 82 22.67 -8.40 -21.62
C ALA A 82 22.96 -6.94 -21.98
N THR A 83 21.95 -6.20 -22.45
CA THR A 83 22.10 -4.79 -22.85
C THR A 83 22.23 -3.86 -21.65
N PHE A 84 21.64 -4.24 -20.52
CA PHE A 84 21.55 -3.43 -19.30
C PHE A 84 21.98 -4.22 -18.06
N THR A 85 23.22 -4.67 -18.03
CA THR A 85 23.85 -5.22 -16.82
C THR A 85 23.96 -4.19 -15.69
N LYS A 86 24.14 -4.62 -14.44
CA LYS A 86 24.45 -3.79 -13.28
C LYS A 86 25.63 -2.87 -13.54
N THR A 87 26.69 -3.38 -14.17
CA THR A 87 27.89 -2.59 -14.45
C THR A 87 27.59 -1.46 -15.43
N SER A 88 26.86 -1.75 -16.52
CA SER A 88 26.45 -0.72 -17.49
C SER A 88 25.45 0.28 -16.90
N LEU A 89 24.48 -0.18 -16.08
CA LEU A 89 23.52 0.69 -15.41
C LEU A 89 24.21 1.60 -14.40
N GLN A 90 25.12 1.07 -13.58
CA GLN A 90 25.90 1.88 -12.63
C GLN A 90 26.74 2.92 -13.36
N SER A 91 27.43 2.53 -14.44
CA SER A 91 28.21 3.46 -15.26
C SER A 91 27.31 4.55 -15.87
N LEU A 92 26.12 4.18 -16.36
CA LEU A 92 25.14 5.11 -16.92
C LEU A 92 24.65 6.11 -15.88
N ILE A 93 24.25 5.65 -14.70
CA ILE A 93 23.75 6.50 -13.60
C ILE A 93 24.85 7.45 -13.13
N LEU A 94 26.05 6.94 -12.84
CA LEU A 94 27.16 7.77 -12.34
C LEU A 94 27.66 8.78 -13.39
N SER A 95 27.66 8.42 -14.68
CA SER A 95 28.15 9.31 -15.74
C SER A 95 27.13 10.35 -16.19
N ARG A 96 25.84 9.99 -16.28
CA ARG A 96 24.81 10.89 -16.80
C ARG A 96 24.04 11.64 -15.73
N VAL A 97 23.80 11.03 -14.58
CA VAL A 97 23.07 11.65 -13.47
C VAL A 97 24.05 12.21 -12.45
N GLY A 98 25.04 11.41 -12.06
CA GLY A 98 25.96 11.73 -10.97
C GLY A 98 25.41 11.25 -9.62
N ALA A 99 26.30 10.77 -8.76
CA ALA A 99 25.94 10.18 -7.47
C ALA A 99 25.19 11.17 -6.56
N ASP A 100 25.69 12.40 -6.44
CA ASP A 100 25.11 13.42 -5.56
C ASP A 100 23.72 13.86 -6.04
N VAL A 101 23.56 14.05 -7.35
CA VAL A 101 22.26 14.38 -7.94
C VAL A 101 21.28 13.25 -7.69
N PHE A 102 21.67 12.00 -7.97
CA PHE A 102 20.83 10.83 -7.75
C PHE A 102 20.33 10.74 -6.30
N ILE A 103 21.23 10.86 -5.32
CA ILE A 103 20.89 10.83 -3.90
C ILE A 103 19.97 12.01 -3.54
N SER A 104 20.34 13.23 -3.92
CA SER A 104 19.58 14.44 -3.58
C SER A 104 18.14 14.41 -4.08
N ARG A 105 17.87 13.75 -5.21
CA ARG A 105 16.52 13.60 -5.75
C ARG A 105 15.65 12.69 -4.87
N ILE A 106 16.23 11.59 -4.39
CA ILE A 106 15.54 10.66 -3.47
C ILE A 106 15.32 11.34 -2.11
N GLU A 107 16.31 12.08 -1.61
CA GLU A 107 16.19 12.81 -0.34
C GLU A 107 15.13 13.91 -0.39
N ARG A 108 15.10 14.69 -1.47
CA ARG A 108 14.09 15.73 -1.67
C ARG A 108 12.67 15.17 -1.72
N LEU A 109 12.48 14.00 -2.32
CA LEU A 109 11.20 13.29 -2.29
C LEU A 109 10.81 12.92 -0.85
N ARG A 110 11.74 12.32 -0.09
CA ARG A 110 11.52 11.92 1.31
C ARG A 110 11.18 13.11 2.22
N GLU A 111 11.76 14.27 1.95
CA GLU A 111 11.54 15.50 2.73
C GLU A 111 10.30 16.29 2.31
N SER A 112 9.65 15.90 1.21
CA SER A 112 8.45 16.57 0.73
C SER A 112 7.28 16.47 1.72
N LYS A 113 6.43 17.49 1.73
CA LYS A 113 5.23 17.51 2.58
C LYS A 113 4.30 16.38 2.16
N GLU A 114 4.13 16.21 0.85
CA GLU A 114 3.24 15.26 0.20
C GLU A 114 3.60 13.81 0.55
N PHE A 115 4.90 13.50 0.63
CA PHE A 115 5.38 12.18 1.04
C PHE A 115 5.19 11.94 2.56
N ASN A 116 5.43 12.96 3.38
CA ASN A 116 5.31 12.84 4.83
C ASN A 116 3.87 12.93 5.35
N SER A 117 2.94 13.46 4.56
CA SER A 117 1.52 13.55 4.89
C SER A 117 0.71 12.29 4.54
N ALA A 118 1.32 11.26 3.95
CA ALA A 118 0.62 10.02 3.61
C ALA A 118 0.19 9.27 4.89
N THR A 119 -1.08 8.87 4.96
CA THR A 119 -1.67 8.19 6.12
C THR A 119 -2.35 6.89 5.71
N ALA A 120 -2.34 5.90 6.61
CA ALA A 120 -2.99 4.60 6.38
C ALA A 120 -4.51 4.68 6.25
N GLN A 121 -5.12 5.75 6.77
CA GLN A 121 -6.56 5.99 6.69
C GLN A 121 -6.80 7.41 6.16
N ILE A 122 -7.38 7.49 4.96
CA ILE A 122 -7.80 8.75 4.35
C ILE A 122 -9.23 9.03 4.81
N VAL A 123 -9.39 9.92 5.78
CA VAL A 123 -10.71 10.40 6.22
C VAL A 123 -11.06 11.65 5.41
N LYS A 124 -12.23 11.66 4.75
CA LYS A 124 -12.67 12.76 3.85
C LYS A 124 -12.63 14.16 4.47
N LYS A 125 -12.66 14.26 5.80
CA LYS A 125 -12.65 15.53 6.55
C LYS A 125 -11.24 16.12 6.71
N ASP A 126 -10.21 15.29 6.56
CA ASP A 126 -8.81 15.66 6.83
C ASP A 126 -7.99 15.90 5.55
N THR A 127 -8.56 15.59 4.38
CA THR A 127 -7.92 15.86 3.08
C THR A 127 -8.15 17.30 2.65
N GLY A 128 -7.09 18.09 2.62
CA GLY A 128 -7.09 19.39 1.94
C GLY A 128 -7.43 19.24 0.45
N VAL A 129 -7.79 20.35 -0.19
CA VAL A 129 -7.98 20.44 -1.64
C VAL A 129 -6.94 21.40 -2.20
N ASP A 130 -6.41 21.10 -3.38
CA ASP A 130 -5.51 21.98 -4.08
C ASP A 130 -6.25 23.16 -4.75
N GLY A 131 -5.50 24.02 -5.45
CA GLY A 131 -6.05 25.18 -6.15
C GLY A 131 -7.05 24.84 -7.26
N GLU A 132 -7.11 23.58 -7.69
CA GLU A 132 -8.05 23.07 -8.71
C GLU A 132 -9.25 22.34 -8.08
N GLY A 133 -9.30 22.25 -6.75
CA GLY A 133 -10.36 21.58 -6.01
C GLY A 133 -10.17 20.07 -5.88
N ASN A 134 -9.00 19.54 -6.27
CA ASN A 134 -8.71 18.12 -6.19
C ASN A 134 -8.12 17.75 -4.81
N PRO A 135 -8.47 16.60 -4.20
CA PRO A 135 -7.98 16.24 -2.85
C PRO A 135 -6.46 16.11 -2.79
N GLU A 136 -5.74 16.76 -1.88
CA GLU A 136 -4.25 16.71 -1.74
C GLU A 136 -3.73 15.31 -1.31
N VAL A 137 -3.96 14.30 -2.13
CA VAL A 137 -3.57 12.90 -1.93
C VAL A 137 -2.66 12.52 -3.08
N TYR A 138 -1.38 12.35 -2.76
CA TYR A 138 -0.33 12.09 -3.74
C TYR A 138 0.22 10.67 -3.64
N PHE A 139 0.36 10.13 -2.42
CA PHE A 139 0.99 8.84 -2.17
C PHE A 139 0.09 7.89 -1.38
N ASP A 140 0.19 6.60 -1.72
CA ASP A 140 -0.32 5.51 -0.88
C ASP A 140 0.61 5.29 0.32
N TYR A 141 0.02 5.01 1.49
CA TYR A 141 0.75 4.81 2.73
C TYR A 141 1.70 3.61 2.67
N THR A 142 1.26 2.50 2.08
CA THR A 142 2.05 1.27 1.97
C THR A 142 3.29 1.50 1.11
N PHE A 143 3.13 2.24 0.01
CA PHE A 143 4.25 2.65 -0.82
C PHE A 143 5.24 3.56 -0.09
N VAL A 144 4.74 4.49 0.73
CA VAL A 144 5.60 5.36 1.56
C VAL A 144 6.41 4.56 2.56
N GLU A 145 5.84 3.53 3.20
CA GLU A 145 6.58 2.62 4.08
C GLU A 145 7.65 1.81 3.33
N LEU A 146 7.32 1.33 2.13
CA LEU A 146 8.28 0.64 1.26
C LEU A 146 9.49 1.53 0.94
N LEU A 147 9.24 2.79 0.55
CA LEU A 147 10.31 3.73 0.21
C LEU A 147 11.13 4.11 1.46
N LYS A 148 10.46 4.40 2.58
CA LYS A 148 11.13 4.73 3.87
C LYS A 148 12.05 3.61 4.36
N SER A 149 11.66 2.36 4.20
CA SER A 149 12.43 1.21 4.68
C SER A 149 13.63 0.85 3.77
N SER A 150 13.64 1.27 2.51
CA SER A 150 14.61 0.77 1.52
C SER A 150 15.42 1.83 0.79
N HIS A 151 15.06 3.12 0.85
CA HIS A 151 15.76 4.18 0.10
C HIS A 151 17.27 4.23 0.38
N ASP A 152 17.71 4.04 1.62
CA ASP A 152 19.12 4.13 1.99
C ASP A 152 19.93 2.99 1.37
N ARG A 153 19.37 1.78 1.38
CA ARG A 153 19.98 0.62 0.73
C ARG A 153 20.10 0.87 -0.77
N ILE A 154 19.03 1.34 -1.40
CA ILE A 154 18.97 1.60 -2.83
C ILE A 154 19.98 2.68 -3.24
N ALA A 155 20.02 3.81 -2.51
CA ALA A 155 20.97 4.88 -2.76
C ALA A 155 22.44 4.43 -2.59
N ARG A 156 22.72 3.62 -1.56
CA ARG A 156 24.07 3.09 -1.30
C ARG A 156 24.51 2.04 -2.31
N SER A 157 23.57 1.25 -2.85
CA SER A 157 23.87 0.17 -3.79
C SER A 157 24.56 0.68 -5.06
N ILE A 158 24.14 1.85 -5.55
CA ILE A 158 24.66 2.47 -6.78
C ILE A 158 25.99 3.18 -6.51
N THR A 159 26.13 3.81 -5.35
CA THR A 159 27.32 4.63 -5.02
C THR A 159 28.48 3.81 -4.48
N THR A 160 28.19 2.66 -3.87
CA THR A 160 29.22 1.72 -3.42
C THR A 160 29.74 0.94 -4.63
N THR A 161 30.93 1.31 -5.11
CA THR A 161 31.67 0.46 -6.05
C THR A 161 32.06 -0.82 -5.32
N ARG A 162 31.30 -1.91 -5.53
CA ARG A 162 31.82 -3.25 -5.23
C ARG A 162 33.09 -3.39 -6.05
N LYS A 163 34.26 -3.36 -5.41
CA LYS A 163 35.49 -3.80 -6.08
C LYS A 163 35.22 -5.21 -6.54
N SER A 164 35.03 -5.35 -7.85
CA SER A 164 34.95 -6.61 -8.53
C SER A 164 36.19 -7.41 -8.17
N ASN A 165 36.06 -8.38 -7.26
CA ASN A 165 36.98 -9.50 -7.16
C ASN A 165 36.73 -10.43 -8.35
N THR A 166 36.86 -9.90 -9.56
CA THR A 166 37.03 -10.71 -10.76
C THR A 166 38.41 -11.37 -10.64
N PRO A 167 38.51 -12.71 -10.58
CA PRO A 167 39.78 -13.37 -10.74
C PRO A 167 40.23 -13.10 -12.18
N LYS A 168 41.20 -12.21 -12.36
CA LYS A 168 41.91 -12.09 -13.63
C LYS A 168 42.53 -13.45 -13.92
N LYS A 169 42.07 -14.12 -14.98
CA LYS A 169 42.70 -15.30 -15.55
C LYS A 169 44.21 -15.04 -15.69
N ALA A 170 44.98 -15.77 -14.91
CA ALA A 170 46.42 -15.82 -14.99
C ALA A 170 46.83 -16.55 -16.27
N ALA A 171 47.61 -15.88 -17.12
CA ALA A 171 48.45 -16.53 -18.09
C ALA A 171 49.91 -16.33 -17.63
N ALA A 172 50.52 -17.47 -17.30
CA ALA A 172 51.95 -17.74 -17.12
C ALA A 172 52.70 -16.89 -16.07
N ILE A 173 53.01 -17.51 -14.93
CA ILE A 173 54.39 -17.76 -14.46
C ILE A 173 54.31 -18.98 -13.53
N SER A 174 55.02 -20.05 -13.92
CA SER A 174 55.32 -21.18 -13.06
C SER A 174 56.36 -20.74 -12.03
N GLU A 175 55.98 -20.67 -10.77
CA GLU A 175 56.93 -20.81 -9.66
C GLU A 175 56.16 -21.17 -8.38
N ALA A 176 56.78 -22.04 -7.60
CA ALA A 176 56.20 -22.75 -6.47
C ALA A 176 55.44 -21.83 -5.50
N ILE A 177 54.16 -22.15 -5.24
CA ILE A 177 53.38 -21.53 -4.18
C ILE A 177 53.96 -22.02 -2.84
N PRO A 178 54.50 -21.15 -1.98
CA PRO A 178 54.94 -21.55 -0.66
C PRO A 178 53.72 -21.99 0.18
N ASN A 179 53.82 -23.16 0.81
CA ASN A 179 52.84 -23.78 1.71
C ASN A 179 52.38 -22.90 2.90
N THR A 180 52.87 -21.68 3.02
CA THR A 180 52.56 -20.72 4.09
C THR A 180 51.29 -19.89 3.84
N ALA A 181 50.80 -19.79 2.60
CA ALA A 181 49.55 -19.08 2.28
C ALA A 181 48.31 -19.99 2.22
N VAL A 182 48.49 -21.31 2.20
CA VAL A 182 47.39 -22.30 2.07
C VAL A 182 46.68 -22.52 3.40
N GLN A 183 47.39 -22.47 4.52
CA GLN A 183 46.82 -22.66 5.87
C GLN A 183 45.79 -21.58 6.26
N PRO A 184 46.07 -20.26 6.15
CA PRO A 184 45.08 -19.24 6.52
C PRO A 184 43.83 -19.28 5.63
N LEU A 185 43.97 -19.67 4.36
CA LEU A 185 42.82 -19.89 3.47
C LEU A 185 41.99 -21.10 3.91
N LYS A 186 42.64 -22.18 4.35
CA LYS A 186 41.98 -23.39 4.84
C LYS A 186 41.23 -23.15 6.16
N ASP A 187 41.81 -22.34 7.05
CA ASP A 187 41.16 -21.92 8.29
C ASP A 187 39.97 -20.98 8.02
N THR A 188 40.10 -20.07 7.03
CA THR A 188 39.00 -19.20 6.59
C THR A 188 37.86 -20.00 5.98
N ILE A 189 38.16 -20.99 5.14
CA ILE A 189 37.15 -21.89 4.55
C ILE A 189 36.43 -22.68 5.65
N SER A 190 37.15 -23.23 6.63
CA SER A 190 36.56 -23.94 7.77
C SER A 190 35.66 -23.03 8.63
N SER A 191 36.05 -21.77 8.82
CA SER A 191 35.23 -20.78 9.52
C SER A 191 33.96 -20.44 8.73
N GLN A 192 34.07 -20.25 7.41
CA GLN A 192 32.95 -19.94 6.54
C GLN A 192 31.98 -21.12 6.41
N GLU A 193 32.48 -22.36 6.36
CA GLU A 193 31.65 -23.57 6.35
C GLU A 193 30.80 -23.68 7.62
N LYS A 194 31.37 -23.37 8.79
CA LYS A 194 30.61 -23.31 10.06
C LYS A 194 29.57 -22.20 10.08
N GLU A 195 29.91 -21.04 9.51
CA GLU A 195 28.97 -19.91 9.44
C GLU A 195 27.80 -20.23 8.50
N ILE A 196 28.09 -20.81 7.32
CA ILE A 196 27.07 -21.28 6.36
C ILE A 196 26.15 -22.32 7.03
N GLU A 197 26.71 -23.27 7.77
CA GLU A 197 25.90 -24.28 8.47
C GLU A 197 25.01 -23.63 9.55
N SER A 198 25.54 -22.66 10.31
CA SER A 198 24.75 -21.93 11.30
C SER A 198 23.63 -21.08 10.67
N LEU A 199 23.89 -20.50 9.50
CA LEU A 199 22.92 -19.69 8.75
C LEU A 199 21.83 -20.57 8.16
N LYS A 200 22.17 -21.75 7.64
CA LYS A 200 21.20 -22.74 7.16
C LYS A 200 20.26 -23.18 8.28
N GLN A 201 20.78 -23.50 9.46
CA GLN A 201 19.95 -23.86 10.62
C GLN A 201 19.03 -22.72 11.05
N LYS A 202 19.52 -21.47 11.05
CA LYS A 202 18.69 -20.29 11.36
C LYS A 202 17.59 -20.08 10.31
N LEU A 203 17.90 -20.31 9.04
CA LEU A 203 16.94 -20.18 7.94
C LEU A 203 15.84 -21.24 8.07
N GLU A 204 16.20 -22.49 8.36
CA GLU A 204 15.24 -23.58 8.59
C GLU A 204 14.32 -23.29 9.79
N VAL A 205 14.87 -22.78 10.90
CA VAL A 205 14.07 -22.39 12.08
C VAL A 205 13.14 -21.20 11.76
N MET A 206 13.63 -20.21 11.01
CA MET A 206 12.84 -19.05 10.62
C MET A 206 11.72 -19.41 9.65
N GLU A 207 11.99 -20.32 8.71
CA GLU A 207 11.00 -20.83 7.76
C GLU A 207 9.92 -21.65 8.49
N ALA A 208 10.31 -22.53 9.40
CA ALA A 208 9.36 -23.28 10.24
C ALA A 208 8.47 -22.34 11.08
N ARG A 209 9.05 -21.27 11.64
CA ARG A 209 8.32 -20.25 12.40
C ARG A 209 7.36 -19.47 11.52
N SER A 210 7.78 -19.08 10.31
CA SER A 210 6.94 -18.38 9.34
C SER A 210 5.72 -19.22 8.93
N VAL A 211 5.93 -20.52 8.67
CA VAL A 211 4.84 -21.45 8.34
C VAL A 211 3.87 -21.59 9.51
N GLN A 212 4.38 -21.66 10.75
CA GLN A 212 3.53 -21.74 11.94
C GLN A 212 2.70 -20.45 12.13
N GLU A 213 3.32 -19.28 12.03
CA GLU A 213 2.63 -17.99 12.14
C GLU A 213 1.58 -17.83 11.03
N ALA A 214 1.87 -18.25 9.80
CA ALA A 214 0.92 -18.26 8.69
C ALA A 214 -0.28 -19.19 8.95
N ALA A 215 -0.06 -20.36 9.56
CA ALA A 215 -1.15 -21.28 9.94
C ALA A 215 -2.04 -20.67 11.04
N GLU A 216 -1.45 -20.05 12.05
CA GLU A 216 -2.18 -19.36 13.13
C GLU A 216 -3.01 -18.18 12.60
N PHE A 217 -2.47 -17.38 11.68
CA PHE A 217 -3.22 -16.29 11.04
C PHE A 217 -4.39 -16.82 10.20
N ASN A 218 -4.19 -17.87 9.42
CA ASN A 218 -5.27 -18.49 8.64
C ASN A 218 -6.39 -19.02 9.54
N GLN A 219 -6.06 -19.63 10.68
CA GLN A 219 -7.06 -20.08 11.65
C GLN A 219 -7.84 -18.89 12.23
N LYS A 220 -7.15 -17.79 12.57
CA LYS A 220 -7.78 -16.57 13.09
C LYS A 220 -8.68 -15.89 12.06
N ILE A 221 -8.27 -15.86 10.79
CA ILE A 221 -9.10 -15.37 9.68
C ILE A 221 -10.37 -16.21 9.54
N GLY A 222 -10.24 -17.55 9.59
CA GLY A 222 -11.39 -18.45 9.56
C GLY A 222 -12.38 -18.19 10.69
N ALA A 223 -11.89 -18.03 11.93
CA ALA A 223 -12.73 -17.73 13.08
C ALA A 223 -13.43 -16.37 12.94
N LEU A 224 -12.71 -15.33 12.49
CA LEU A 224 -13.29 -14.00 12.27
C LEU A 224 -14.37 -14.03 11.17
N ASN A 225 -14.12 -14.74 10.07
CA ASN A 225 -15.11 -14.89 9.01
C ASN A 225 -16.39 -15.57 9.50
N GLN A 226 -16.27 -16.60 10.35
CA GLN A 226 -17.41 -17.24 10.98
C GLN A 226 -18.20 -16.24 11.85
N THR A 227 -17.52 -15.44 12.68
CA THR A 227 -18.18 -14.43 13.51
C THR A 227 -18.87 -13.35 12.68
N ILE A 228 -18.28 -12.94 11.55
CA ILE A 228 -18.89 -11.99 10.62
C ILE A 228 -20.18 -12.56 10.04
N GLU A 229 -20.18 -13.83 9.63
CA GLU A 229 -21.36 -14.49 9.10
C GLU A 229 -22.46 -14.63 10.16
N ASP A 230 -22.11 -15.00 11.39
CA ASP A 230 -23.05 -15.11 12.50
C ASP A 230 -23.66 -13.74 12.86
N LEU A 231 -22.84 -12.69 12.91
CA LEU A 231 -23.31 -11.31 13.15
C LEU A 231 -24.22 -10.83 12.02
N LYS A 232 -23.87 -11.10 10.77
CA LYS A 232 -24.70 -10.75 9.61
C LYS A 232 -26.06 -11.43 9.64
N ASN A 233 -26.11 -12.72 9.99
CA ASN A 233 -27.36 -13.45 10.18
C ASN A 233 -28.20 -12.89 11.34
N THR A 234 -27.55 -12.48 12.43
CA THR A 234 -28.23 -11.87 13.57
C THR A 234 -28.83 -10.51 13.21
N ILE A 235 -28.07 -9.67 12.49
CA ILE A 235 -28.55 -8.37 11.99
C ILE A 235 -29.73 -8.56 11.05
N SER A 236 -29.68 -9.54 10.14
CA SER A 236 -30.79 -9.84 9.22
C SER A 236 -32.06 -10.22 9.98
N LYS A 237 -31.95 -11.12 10.98
CA LYS A 237 -33.09 -11.51 11.82
C LYS A 237 -33.65 -10.34 12.63
N GLN A 238 -32.79 -9.49 13.18
CA GLN A 238 -33.23 -8.30 13.90
C GLN A 238 -33.94 -7.33 12.96
N ALA A 239 -33.45 -7.11 11.75
CA ALA A 239 -34.09 -6.25 10.75
C ALA A 239 -35.49 -6.76 10.39
N GLU A 240 -35.66 -8.07 10.18
CA GLU A 240 -36.97 -8.68 9.95
C GLU A 240 -37.92 -8.48 11.15
N GLN A 241 -37.43 -8.65 12.38
CA GLN A 241 -38.22 -8.42 13.59
C GLN A 241 -38.66 -6.96 13.73
N TYR A 242 -37.77 -6.00 13.44
CA TYR A 242 -38.11 -4.57 13.46
C TYR A 242 -39.19 -4.24 12.43
N ASP A 243 -39.09 -4.79 11.22
CA ASP A 243 -40.07 -4.58 10.16
C ASP A 243 -41.44 -5.18 10.51
N THR A 244 -41.48 -6.37 11.13
CA THR A 244 -42.74 -6.92 11.66
C THR A 244 -43.33 -6.08 12.79
N LEU A 245 -42.49 -5.62 13.73
CA LEU A 245 -42.94 -4.82 14.86
C LEU A 245 -43.48 -3.46 14.41
N GLN A 246 -42.87 -2.87 13.36
CA GLN A 246 -43.35 -1.64 12.75
C GLN A 246 -44.73 -1.83 12.11
N ARG A 247 -44.95 -2.94 11.38
CA ARG A 247 -46.27 -3.28 10.82
C ARG A 247 -47.32 -3.47 11.91
N ASP A 248 -47.00 -4.22 12.95
CA ASP A 248 -47.90 -4.43 14.08
C ASP A 248 -48.26 -3.10 14.79
N GLN A 249 -47.30 -2.18 14.87
CA GLN A 249 -47.54 -0.82 15.40
C GLN A 249 -48.48 -0.01 14.51
N GLU A 250 -48.30 -0.05 13.19
CA GLU A 250 -49.18 0.62 12.22
C GLU A 250 -50.61 0.06 12.28
N ASP A 251 -50.76 -1.27 12.34
CA ASP A 251 -52.06 -1.95 12.47
C ASP A 251 -52.75 -1.57 13.79
N LEU A 252 -52.01 -1.50 14.90
CA LEU A 252 -52.56 -1.10 16.20
C LEU A 252 -53.06 0.35 16.19
N LEU A 253 -52.35 1.26 15.52
CA LEU A 253 -52.78 2.66 15.37
C LEU A 253 -54.07 2.78 14.56
N VAL A 254 -54.23 1.97 13.51
CA VAL A 254 -55.47 1.89 12.74
C VAL A 254 -56.62 1.41 13.63
N LEU A 255 -56.43 0.32 14.38
CA LEU A 255 -57.44 -0.20 15.31
C LEU A 255 -57.81 0.80 16.41
N LEU A 256 -56.83 1.54 16.93
CA LEU A 256 -57.08 2.60 17.93
C LEU A 256 -57.97 3.69 17.34
N SER A 257 -57.69 4.14 16.12
CA SER A 257 -58.51 5.15 15.43
C SER A 257 -59.94 4.67 15.16
N ASP A 258 -60.12 3.39 14.81
CA ASP A 258 -61.45 2.78 14.62
C ASP A 258 -62.23 2.68 15.93
N LEU A 259 -61.54 2.33 17.04
CA LEU A 259 -62.15 2.29 18.36
C LEU A 259 -62.56 3.67 18.84
N ASP A 260 -61.74 4.70 18.63
CA ASP A 260 -62.07 6.08 18.96
C ASP A 260 -63.27 6.57 18.15
N ASN A 261 -63.29 6.32 16.84
CA ASN A 261 -64.44 6.62 15.98
C ASN A 261 -65.71 5.91 16.47
N LYS A 262 -65.61 4.63 16.85
CA LYS A 262 -66.74 3.86 17.38
C LYS A 262 -67.20 4.41 18.73
N LYS A 263 -66.29 4.76 19.64
CA LYS A 263 -66.58 5.39 20.94
C LYS A 263 -67.33 6.71 20.74
N ILE A 264 -66.87 7.56 19.82
CA ILE A 264 -67.54 8.80 19.44
C ILE A 264 -68.96 8.51 18.93
N SER A 265 -69.12 7.56 18.00
CA SER A 265 -70.45 7.20 17.45
C SER A 265 -71.42 6.66 18.50
N MET A 266 -70.94 5.85 19.45
CA MET A 266 -71.75 5.28 20.52
C MET A 266 -72.16 6.36 21.54
N ARG A 267 -71.24 7.26 21.91
CA ARG A 267 -71.54 8.42 22.76
C ARG A 267 -72.59 9.32 22.11
N ALA A 268 -72.46 9.60 20.80
CA ALA A 268 -73.46 10.36 20.05
C ALA A 268 -74.84 9.69 20.05
N ARG A 269 -74.89 8.37 19.84
CA ARG A 269 -76.15 7.60 19.88
C ARG A 269 -76.80 7.59 21.26
N LEU A 270 -76.02 7.50 22.34
CA LEU A 270 -76.55 7.55 23.71
C LEU A 270 -77.12 8.94 24.04
N ARG A 271 -76.49 10.02 23.56
CA ARG A 271 -77.06 11.38 23.66
C ARG A 271 -78.41 11.49 22.93
N GLU A 272 -78.54 10.86 21.76
CA GLU A 272 -79.81 10.86 21.00
C GLU A 272 -80.93 10.08 21.73
N LEU A 273 -80.58 9.05 22.52
CA LEU A 273 -81.52 8.29 23.35
C LEU A 273 -81.92 9.00 24.66
N GLY A 274 -81.37 10.19 24.94
CA GLY A 274 -81.76 11.03 26.07
C GLY A 274 -80.88 10.94 27.32
N ASP A 275 -79.72 10.27 27.23
CA ASP A 275 -78.74 10.25 28.31
C ASP A 275 -77.79 11.47 28.22
N GLU A 276 -77.62 12.23 29.31
CA GLU A 276 -76.65 13.33 29.40
C GLU A 276 -75.24 12.77 29.60
N ILE A 277 -74.45 12.68 28.52
CA ILE A 277 -73.04 12.25 28.56
C ILE A 277 -72.12 13.45 28.29
N PRO A 278 -71.16 13.76 29.20
CA PRO A 278 -70.18 14.83 29.02
C PRO A 278 -69.33 14.66 27.74
N SER A 279 -68.72 15.76 27.27
CA SER A 279 -67.93 15.76 26.03
C SER A 279 -66.64 14.97 26.19
N SER A 280 -66.14 14.35 25.11
CA SER A 280 -64.83 13.68 25.14
C SER A 280 -63.67 14.65 25.39
N ASP A 281 -63.89 15.94 25.16
CA ASP A 281 -62.88 16.98 25.35
C ASP A 281 -62.70 17.38 26.82
N ASP A 282 -63.50 16.82 27.75
CA ASP A 282 -63.39 17.09 29.19
C ASP A 282 -62.54 16.03 29.95
N ASP A 283 -62.02 14.99 29.28
CA ASP A 283 -61.20 13.92 29.90
C ASP A 283 -59.67 14.09 29.65
N ASP A 284 -59.22 15.16 28.97
CA ASP A 284 -57.80 15.41 28.65
C ASP A 284 -57.08 16.28 29.71
N SER A 285 -57.61 16.36 30.92
CA SER A 285 -56.92 16.96 32.07
C SER A 285 -56.66 15.92 33.15
N ASP A 286 -55.37 15.79 33.50
CA ASP A 286 -54.76 15.15 34.69
C ASP A 286 -54.20 13.73 34.41
N ASP A 287 -52.89 13.42 34.46
CA ASP A 287 -51.73 14.06 35.10
C ASP A 287 -50.40 13.68 34.39
N GLU A 288 -49.58 14.69 34.09
CA GLU A 288 -48.12 14.58 34.07
C GLU A 288 -47.63 14.69 35.53
N ASP A 289 -47.01 13.64 36.06
CA ASP A 289 -45.99 13.67 37.12
C ASP A 289 -45.15 12.37 37.12
#